data_AF-A0A7S1B3X3-F1
#
_entry.id   AF-A0A7S1B3X3-F1
#
_cell.length_a   1.000
_cell.length_b   1.000
_cell.length_c   1.000
_cell.angle_alpha   90.00
_cell.angle_beta   90.00
_cell.angle_gamma   90.00
#
_symmetry.space_group_name_H-M   'P 1'
#
loop_
_entity.id
_entity.type
_entity.pdbx_description
1 polymer ?
#
loop_
_entity_poly.entity_id
_entity_poly.type
_entity_poly.pdbx_seq_one_letter_code
_entity_poly.pdbx_strand_id
1 'polypeptide(L)'
;NHASVRKGSNRHPNAKIRWATDHTETQKSLHSSLEFVKENEAAKPFLEFVAIRDIEPDEEVLIDYGETWEDAWDGHVTDWSLRQSLDDQKLSSVSILEMNRNKFDVSHSWTDVHMTFCD
;
A
#
# COMPACT_ATOMS: atom_id res chain seq x y z
N ASN A 1 -5.44 2.25 -3.27
CA ASN A 1 -6.74 2.38 -2.59
C ASN A 1 -7.58 1.17 -2.90
N HIS A 2 -8.20 0.59 -1.87
CA HIS A 2 -8.97 -0.65 -2.00
C HIS A 2 -10.44 -0.37 -2.36
N ALA A 3 -10.97 -1.13 -3.31
CA ALA A 3 -12.42 -1.27 -3.50
C ALA A 3 -12.75 -2.71 -3.89
N SER A 4 -13.84 -3.24 -3.36
CA SER A 4 -14.29 -4.61 -3.55
C SER A 4 -15.76 -4.64 -3.91
N VAL A 5 -16.13 -5.54 -4.82
CA VAL A 5 -17.54 -5.82 -5.15
C VAL A 5 -18.22 -6.67 -4.07
N ARG A 6 -17.44 -7.36 -3.21
CA ARG A 6 -17.96 -8.31 -2.22
C ARG A 6 -18.74 -7.63 -1.10
N LYS A 7 -18.35 -6.42 -0.71
CA LYS A 7 -18.99 -5.67 0.40
C LYS A 7 -20.12 -4.73 -0.02
N GLY A 8 -20.63 -4.84 -1.25
CA GLY A 8 -21.73 -4.01 -1.74
C GLY A 8 -21.43 -2.50 -1.72
N SER A 9 -20.14 -2.12 -1.77
CA SER A 9 -19.72 -0.72 -1.81
C SER A 9 -20.13 -0.11 -3.15
N ASN A 10 -20.56 1.17 -3.14
CA ASN A 10 -20.84 1.93 -4.37
C ASN A 10 -19.57 2.25 -5.18
N ARG A 11 -18.40 1.91 -4.66
CA ARG A 11 -17.11 2.06 -5.31
C ARG A 11 -16.67 0.71 -5.86
N HIS A 12 -16.32 0.69 -7.14
CA HIS A 12 -15.86 -0.51 -7.81
C HIS A 12 -14.39 -0.35 -8.22
N PRO A 13 -13.61 -1.45 -8.21
CA PRO A 13 -12.26 -1.41 -8.76
C PRO A 13 -12.30 -1.00 -10.23
N ASN A 14 -11.33 -0.19 -10.64
CA ASN A 14 -11.12 0.25 -12.03
C ASN A 14 -9.72 -0.11 -12.56
N ALA A 15 -8.87 -0.67 -11.70
CA ALA A 15 -7.61 -1.28 -12.07
C ALA A 15 -7.38 -2.61 -11.33
N LYS A 16 -6.46 -3.42 -11.86
CA LYS A 16 -5.96 -4.64 -11.23
C LYS A 16 -4.44 -4.66 -11.22
N ILE A 17 -3.88 -5.40 -10.27
CA ILE A 17 -2.44 -5.67 -10.20
C ILE A 17 -2.16 -7.00 -10.91
N ARG A 18 -1.08 -7.05 -11.68
CA ARG A 18 -0.54 -8.31 -12.22
C ARG A 18 0.98 -8.24 -12.30
N TRP A 19 1.62 -9.40 -12.47
CA TRP A 19 3.01 -9.43 -12.89
C TRP A 19 3.17 -8.89 -14.31
N ALA A 20 4.28 -8.18 -14.56
CA ALA A 20 4.59 -7.64 -15.87
C ALA A 20 4.69 -8.75 -16.92
N THR A 21 3.84 -8.68 -17.95
CA THR A 21 3.75 -9.74 -18.96
C THR A 21 4.76 -9.58 -20.09
N ASP A 22 5.15 -8.34 -20.39
CA ASP A 22 6.08 -8.00 -21.48
C ASP A 22 7.48 -7.65 -20.96
N HIS A 23 7.82 -8.10 -19.74
CA HIS A 23 9.12 -7.85 -19.13
C HIS A 23 9.89 -9.16 -18.96
N THR A 24 10.91 -9.35 -19.80
CA THR A 24 11.68 -10.62 -19.89
C THR A 24 12.25 -11.06 -18.54
N GLU A 25 12.81 -10.14 -17.74
CA GLU A 25 13.41 -10.50 -16.45
C GLU A 25 12.35 -10.87 -15.41
N THR A 26 11.14 -10.32 -15.52
CA THR A 26 10.02 -10.73 -14.66
C THR A 26 9.61 -12.15 -14.99
N GLN A 27 9.45 -12.48 -16.27
CA GLN A 27 9.10 -13.83 -16.69
C GLN A 27 10.18 -14.84 -16.29
N LYS A 28 11.46 -14.52 -16.49
CA LYS A 28 12.57 -15.37 -16.01
C LYS A 28 12.51 -15.58 -14.51
N SER A 29 12.34 -14.51 -13.73
CA SER A 29 12.31 -14.59 -12.26
C SER A 29 11.14 -15.45 -11.75
N LEU A 30 9.95 -15.31 -12.34
CA LEU A 30 8.75 -16.05 -11.92
C LEU A 30 8.81 -17.56 -12.22
N HIS A 31 9.60 -17.95 -13.21
CA HIS A 31 9.79 -19.35 -13.61
C HIS A 31 11.10 -19.96 -13.10
N SER A 32 11.87 -19.23 -12.30
CA SER A 32 13.15 -19.69 -11.75
C SER A 32 12.98 -20.31 -10.35
N SER A 33 14.00 -21.04 -9.91
CA SER A 33 14.04 -21.54 -8.53
C SER A 33 14.28 -20.40 -7.54
N LEU A 34 13.88 -20.62 -6.28
CA LEU A 34 14.13 -19.65 -5.22
C LEU A 34 15.63 -19.36 -5.05
N GLU A 35 16.49 -20.37 -5.18
CA GLU A 35 17.93 -20.19 -5.01
C GLU A 35 18.54 -19.35 -6.14
N PHE A 36 18.06 -19.52 -7.36
CA PHE A 36 18.44 -18.65 -8.47
C PHE A 36 18.06 -17.18 -8.18
N VAL A 37 16.85 -16.94 -7.67
CA VAL A 37 16.39 -15.58 -7.34
C VAL A 37 17.21 -14.97 -6.21
N LYS A 38 17.63 -15.76 -5.21
CA LYS A 38 18.49 -15.28 -4.11
C LYS A 38 19.91 -14.95 -4.57
N GLU A 39 20.48 -15.77 -5.47
CA GLU A 39 21.86 -15.61 -5.95
C GLU A 39 21.98 -14.55 -7.05
N ASN A 40 20.87 -14.20 -7.70
CA ASN A 40 20.85 -13.26 -8.80
C ASN A 40 20.19 -11.93 -8.41
N GLU A 41 21.01 -10.93 -8.07
CA GLU A 41 20.55 -9.58 -7.72
C GLU A 41 19.75 -8.90 -8.85
N ALA A 42 19.84 -9.37 -10.10
CA ALA A 42 19.06 -8.85 -11.22
C ALA A 42 17.67 -9.50 -11.35
N ALA A 43 17.35 -10.53 -10.56
CA ALA A 43 16.03 -11.16 -10.53
C ALA A 43 15.00 -10.26 -9.84
N LYS A 44 14.55 -9.22 -10.55
CA LYS A 44 13.58 -8.23 -10.07
C LYS A 44 12.28 -8.37 -10.86
N PRO A 45 11.27 -9.07 -10.33
CA PRO A 45 9.96 -9.10 -10.97
C PRO A 45 9.27 -7.75 -10.80
N PHE A 46 8.57 -7.30 -11.85
CA PHE A 46 7.84 -6.04 -11.88
C PHE A 46 6.35 -6.29 -11.75
N LEU A 47 5.67 -5.40 -11.04
CA LEU A 47 4.22 -5.36 -10.94
C LEU A 47 3.67 -4.26 -11.84
N GLU A 48 2.56 -4.54 -12.49
CA GLU A 48 1.81 -3.62 -13.34
C GLU A 48 0.45 -3.32 -12.71
N PHE A 49 0.03 -2.08 -12.85
CA PHE A 49 -1.34 -1.64 -12.63
C PHE A 49 -2.02 -1.50 -13.98
N VAL A 50 -3.07 -2.28 -14.20
CA VAL A 50 -3.76 -2.35 -15.50
C VAL A 50 -5.21 -1.94 -15.32
N ALA A 51 -5.63 -0.92 -16.06
CA ALA A 51 -7.02 -0.50 -16.10
C ALA A 51 -7.90 -1.64 -16.62
N ILE A 52 -9.06 -1.86 -16.00
CA ILE A 52 -10.04 -2.87 -16.42
C ILE A 52 -11.25 -2.25 -17.15
N ARG A 53 -11.29 -0.93 -17.20
CA ARG A 53 -12.20 -0.08 -17.97
C ARG A 53 -11.52 1.28 -18.18
N ASP A 54 -12.12 2.14 -18.98
CA ASP A 54 -11.66 3.52 -19.10
C ASP A 54 -11.75 4.23 -17.73
N ILE A 55 -10.74 5.07 -17.46
CA ILE A 55 -10.60 5.86 -16.23
C ILE A 55 -10.61 7.32 -16.65
N GLU A 56 -11.58 8.07 -16.14
CA GLU A 56 -11.73 9.49 -16.46
C GLU A 56 -10.64 10.35 -15.81
N PRO A 57 -10.31 11.54 -16.35
CA PRO A 57 -9.47 12.49 -15.65
C PRO A 57 -9.99 12.76 -14.24
N ASP A 58 -9.06 12.85 -13.28
CA ASP A 58 -9.35 13.05 -11.85
C ASP A 58 -10.12 11.92 -11.15
N GLU A 59 -10.42 10.80 -11.85
CA GLU A 59 -10.98 9.61 -11.22
C GLU A 59 -9.94 8.89 -10.36
N GLU A 60 -10.34 8.49 -9.14
CA GLU A 60 -9.45 7.75 -8.25
C GLU A 60 -9.22 6.31 -8.73
N VAL A 61 -7.96 5.87 -8.78
CA VAL A 61 -7.60 4.48 -9.11
C VAL A 61 -7.87 3.56 -7.92
N LEU A 62 -8.75 2.58 -8.14
CA LEU A 62 -9.23 1.63 -7.16
C LEU A 62 -8.94 0.20 -7.59
N ILE A 63 -8.46 -0.60 -6.64
CA ILE A 63 -8.02 -1.96 -6.89
C ILE A 63 -8.62 -2.88 -5.84
N ASP A 64 -9.05 -4.04 -6.29
CA ASP A 64 -9.42 -5.12 -5.39
C ASP A 64 -8.14 -5.84 -4.92
N TYR A 65 -7.83 -5.75 -3.62
CA TYR A 65 -6.66 -6.40 -3.02
C TYR A 65 -6.92 -7.89 -2.73
N GLY A 66 -8.14 -8.36 -2.93
CA GLY A 66 -8.56 -9.74 -2.72
C GLY A 66 -9.22 -9.97 -1.35
N GLU A 67 -9.99 -11.05 -1.29
CA GLU A 67 -10.76 -11.47 -0.12
C GLU A 67 -9.87 -11.69 1.10
N THR A 68 -8.74 -12.38 0.95
CA THR A 68 -7.83 -12.65 2.07
C THR A 68 -7.30 -11.38 2.74
N TRP A 69 -6.97 -10.36 1.94
CA TRP A 69 -6.55 -9.07 2.48
C TRP A 69 -7.73 -8.36 3.16
N GLU A 70 -8.90 -8.40 2.54
CA GLU A 70 -10.12 -7.76 3.02
C GLU A 70 -10.58 -8.34 4.36
N ASP A 71 -10.54 -9.66 4.52
CA ASP A 71 -10.86 -10.37 5.75
C ASP A 71 -9.84 -10.08 6.86
N ALA A 72 -8.55 -10.10 6.52
CA ALA A 72 -7.48 -9.77 7.47
C ALA A 72 -7.60 -8.32 7.95
N TRP A 73 -7.98 -7.39 7.06
CA TRP A 73 -8.21 -6.00 7.41
C TRP A 73 -9.43 -5.82 8.31
N ASP A 74 -10.54 -6.49 8.03
CA ASP A 74 -11.73 -6.44 8.88
C ASP A 74 -11.47 -7.00 10.27
N GLY A 75 -10.77 -8.14 10.33
CA GLY A 75 -10.32 -8.73 11.59
C GLY A 75 -9.43 -7.75 12.35
N HIS A 76 -8.44 -7.17 11.68
CA HIS A 76 -7.58 -6.15 12.26
C HIS A 76 -8.37 -4.96 12.82
N VAL A 77 -9.29 -4.36 12.05
CA VAL A 77 -10.08 -3.21 12.50
C VAL A 77 -10.99 -3.56 13.69
N THR A 78 -11.54 -4.78 13.70
CA THR A 78 -12.37 -5.27 14.80
C THR A 78 -11.55 -5.49 16.08
N ASP A 79 -10.38 -6.10 15.94
CA ASP A 79 -9.48 -6.43 17.04
C ASP A 79 -8.58 -5.26 17.46
N TRP A 80 -8.57 -4.17 16.67
CA TRP A 80 -7.92 -2.91 16.98
C TRP A 80 -8.67 -2.22 18.12
N SER A 81 -8.53 -2.79 19.31
CA SER A 81 -8.61 -2.02 20.53
C SER A 81 -7.41 -1.08 20.52
N LEU A 82 -7.67 0.23 20.46
CA LEU A 82 -6.73 1.20 21.00
C LEU A 82 -6.29 0.60 22.33
N ARG A 83 -5.00 0.21 22.46
CA ARG A 83 -4.42 -0.01 23.78
C ARG A 83 -4.82 1.23 24.58
N GLN A 84 -5.84 1.07 25.43
CA GLN A 84 -6.33 2.13 26.27
C GLN A 84 -5.13 2.55 27.08
N SER A 85 -4.64 3.76 26.81
CA SER A 85 -4.55 4.81 27.82
C SER A 85 -4.16 4.34 29.22
N LEU A 86 -3.12 3.52 29.34
CA LEU A 86 -2.55 3.07 30.61
C LEU A 86 -1.05 3.29 30.53
N ASP A 87 -0.72 4.59 30.58
CA ASP A 87 0.39 5.18 31.32
C ASP A 87 1.00 6.34 30.52
N ASP A 88 0.69 7.56 30.97
CA ASP A 88 1.53 8.75 30.86
C ASP A 88 2.30 8.97 29.55
N GLN A 89 1.64 9.59 28.56
CA GLN A 89 2.00 10.93 28.09
C GLN A 89 1.16 11.32 26.87
N LYS A 90 0.88 12.63 26.80
CA LYS A 90 0.27 13.33 25.66
C LYS A 90 0.85 12.88 24.32
N LEU A 91 0.20 11.92 23.66
CA LEU A 91 0.33 11.75 22.23
C LEU A 91 -0.94 12.28 21.60
N SER A 92 -1.01 13.61 21.42
CA SER A 92 -1.99 14.18 20.52
C SER A 92 -1.62 13.71 19.13
N SER A 93 -2.41 12.80 18.55
CA SER A 93 -2.34 12.54 17.13
C SER A 93 -2.60 13.88 16.43
N VAL A 94 -1.52 14.48 15.93
CA VAL A 94 -1.59 15.68 15.11
C VAL A 94 -2.45 15.31 13.91
N SER A 95 -3.47 16.11 13.61
CA SER A 95 -4.39 15.77 12.53
C SER A 95 -3.61 15.62 11.21
N ILE A 96 -4.05 14.72 10.31
CA ILE A 96 -3.41 14.57 8.98
C ILE A 96 -3.31 15.92 8.25
N LEU A 97 -4.24 16.85 8.52
CA LEU A 97 -4.20 18.22 8.02
C LEU A 97 -3.04 19.04 8.58
N GLU A 98 -2.71 18.90 9.86
CA GLU A 98 -1.54 19.51 10.47
C GLU A 98 -0.23 18.86 10.03
N MET A 99 -0.19 17.53 9.91
CA MET A 99 1.00 16.82 9.42
C MET A 99 1.35 17.22 7.97
N ASN A 100 0.33 17.53 7.16
CA ASN A 100 0.51 17.93 5.77
C ASN A 100 0.59 19.45 5.55
N ARG A 101 0.52 20.27 6.61
CA ARG A 101 0.45 21.74 6.49
C ARG A 101 1.63 22.32 5.71
N ASN A 102 2.80 21.69 5.79
CA ASN A 102 4.04 22.16 5.17
C ASN A 102 4.63 21.17 4.15
N LYS A 103 3.85 20.19 3.65
CA LYS A 103 4.41 19.10 2.80
C LYS A 103 5.02 19.56 1.46
N PHE A 104 4.79 20.81 1.08
CA PHE A 104 5.31 21.43 -0.14
C PHE A 104 6.29 22.59 0.13
N ASP A 105 6.68 22.80 1.39
CA ASP A 105 7.72 23.76 1.73
C ASP A 105 9.11 23.15 1.46
N VAL A 106 9.71 23.57 0.35
CA VAL A 106 11.02 23.12 -0.13
C VAL A 106 12.21 23.73 0.63
N SER A 107 11.97 24.59 1.63
CA SER A 107 13.07 25.26 2.37
C SER A 107 13.58 24.51 3.60
N HIS A 108 13.10 23.30 3.89
CA HIS A 108 13.51 22.54 5.08
C HIS A 108 14.49 21.41 4.76
N SER A 109 15.66 21.44 5.41
CA SER A 109 16.53 20.27 5.53
C SER A 109 15.81 19.20 6.34
N TRP A 110 15.69 17.99 5.81
CA TRP A 110 15.15 16.84 6.53
C TRP A 110 15.91 16.66 7.85
N THR A 111 15.25 16.92 8.98
CA THR A 111 15.77 16.55 10.30
C THR A 111 15.08 15.26 10.73
N ASP A 112 15.86 14.30 11.24
CA ASP A 112 15.46 12.92 11.59
C ASP A 112 14.44 12.79 12.73
N VAL A 113 13.73 13.85 13.10
CA VAL A 113 12.90 13.93 14.32
C VAL A 113 11.59 13.13 14.20
N HIS A 114 11.31 12.51 13.05
CA HIS A 114 10.07 11.75 12.82
C HIS A 114 10.28 10.28 12.42
N MET A 115 11.50 9.74 12.54
CA MET A 115 11.70 8.30 12.38
C MET A 115 11.55 7.60 13.73
N THR A 116 10.42 6.92 13.91
CA THR A 116 10.27 5.94 14.99
C THR A 116 10.94 4.65 14.54
N PHE A 117 12.07 4.33 15.17
CA PHE A 117 12.68 3.01 15.05
C PHE A 117 11.96 2.07 16.00
N CYS A 118 11.51 0.93 15.47
CA CYS A 118 11.03 -0.17 16.28
C CYS A 118 12.19 -1.15 16.47
N ASP A 119 12.58 -1.39 17.73
CA ASP A 119 13.52 -2.44 18.14
C ASP A 119 12.89 -3.83 18.05
#